data_AF-A0A0E3LJJ2-F1
#
_entry.id   AF-A0A0E3LJJ2-F1
#
_cell.length_a   1.000
_cell.length_b   1.000
_cell.length_c   1.000
_cell.angle_alpha   90.00
_cell.angle_beta   90.00
_cell.angle_gamma   90.00
#
_symmetry.space_group_name_H-M   'P 1'
#
loop_
_entity.id
_entity.type
_entity.pdbx_description
1 polymer ?
#
loop_
_entity_poly.entity_id
_entity_poly.type
_entity_poly.pdbx_seq_one_letter_code
_entity_poly.pdbx_strand_id
1 'polypeptide(L)'
;MENIRTYDELVQKRLWMINKHWLNLTLFHYLPGAPATNNPIESYYSKSLKTDNKKQFRTDKGIENQIKLTQMRRLNLLKKPQKSFLELFRLFTPFKL
;
A
#
# COMPACT_ATOMS: atom_id res chain seq x y z
N MET A 1 -11.19 -6.71 -34.10
CA MET A 1 -11.66 -7.69 -33.09
C MET A 1 -12.34 -8.91 -33.72
N GLU A 2 -12.15 -9.17 -35.02
CA GLU A 2 -12.92 -10.21 -35.74
C GLU A 2 -12.38 -11.63 -35.51
N ASN A 3 -11.10 -11.76 -35.15
CA ASN A 3 -10.43 -13.05 -34.95
C ASN A 3 -10.32 -13.49 -33.48
N ILE A 4 -11.10 -12.92 -32.55
CA ILE A 4 -10.99 -13.33 -31.13
C ILE A 4 -11.30 -14.82 -30.96
N ARG A 5 -12.22 -15.33 -31.77
CA ARG A 5 -12.67 -16.73 -31.69
C ARG A 5 -11.59 -17.74 -32.10
N THR A 6 -10.48 -17.29 -32.69
CA THR A 6 -9.36 -18.17 -33.06
C THR A 6 -8.38 -18.42 -31.92
N TYR A 7 -8.52 -17.74 -30.78
CA TYR A 7 -7.67 -17.92 -29.61
C TYR A 7 -8.26 -18.88 -28.59
N ASP A 8 -7.46 -19.35 -27.63
CA ASP A 8 -7.94 -20.17 -26.51
C ASP A 8 -8.98 -19.42 -25.66
N GLU A 9 -9.92 -20.16 -25.07
CA GLU A 9 -11.08 -19.61 -24.37
C GLU A 9 -10.72 -18.57 -23.28
N LEU A 10 -9.63 -18.79 -22.55
CA LEU A 10 -9.14 -17.85 -21.54
C LEU A 10 -8.69 -16.51 -22.14
N VAL A 11 -8.02 -16.58 -23.30
CA VAL A 11 -7.56 -15.40 -24.04
C VAL A 11 -8.77 -14.69 -24.63
N GLN A 12 -9.74 -15.44 -25.17
CA GLN A 12 -10.99 -14.86 -25.67
C GLN A 12 -11.70 -14.06 -24.58
N LYS A 13 -11.94 -14.67 -23.41
CA LYS A 13 -12.61 -14.01 -22.27
C LYS A 13 -11.91 -12.70 -21.88
N ARG A 14 -10.58 -12.69 -21.85
CA ARG A 14 -9.80 -11.48 -21.56
C ARG A 14 -9.95 -10.42 -22.65
N LEU A 15 -9.85 -10.79 -23.93
CA LEU A 15 -9.99 -9.85 -25.06
C LEU A 15 -11.38 -9.23 -25.11
N TRP A 16 -12.43 -10.02 -24.86
CA TRP A 16 -13.81 -9.52 -24.74
C TRP A 16 -13.95 -8.52 -23.60
N MET A 17 -13.37 -8.81 -22.43
CA MET A 17 -13.39 -7.91 -21.27
C MET A 17 -12.64 -6.60 -21.56
N ILE A 18 -11.45 -6.68 -22.17
CA ILE A 18 -10.66 -5.51 -22.57
C ILE A 18 -11.45 -4.63 -23.54
N ASN A 19 -12.07 -5.22 -24.55
CA ASN A 19 -12.86 -4.45 -25.51
C ASN A 19 -14.09 -3.80 -24.88
N LYS A 20 -14.81 -4.53 -24.02
CA LYS A 20 -15.97 -3.99 -23.29
C LYS A 20 -15.59 -2.78 -22.43
N HIS A 21 -14.38 -2.77 -21.88
CA HIS A 21 -13.89 -1.73 -20.98
C HIS A 21 -12.81 -0.84 -21.60
N TRP A 22 -12.66 -0.85 -22.94
CA TRP A 22 -11.54 -0.19 -23.63
C TRP A 22 -11.42 1.29 -23.29
N LEU A 23 -12.56 2.00 -23.29
CA LEU A 23 -12.59 3.42 -22.95
C LEU A 23 -12.07 3.66 -21.53
N ASN A 24 -12.52 2.88 -20.54
CA ASN A 24 -12.09 3.02 -19.15
C ASN A 24 -10.60 2.71 -18.98
N LEU A 25 -10.10 1.69 -19.69
CA LEU A 25 -8.70 1.28 -19.65
C LEU A 25 -7.78 2.31 -20.30
N THR A 26 -8.24 3.04 -21.32
CA THR A 26 -7.46 4.04 -22.06
C THR A 26 -7.72 5.47 -21.60
N LEU A 27 -8.62 5.66 -20.65
CA LEU A 27 -9.11 6.97 -20.20
C LEU A 27 -7.99 7.91 -19.72
N PHE A 28 -6.92 7.34 -19.14
CA PHE A 28 -5.76 8.10 -18.67
C PHE A 28 -5.00 8.82 -19.80
N HIS A 29 -5.12 8.38 -21.06
CA HIS A 29 -4.52 9.08 -22.20
C HIS A 29 -5.20 10.42 -22.48
N TYR A 30 -6.48 10.56 -22.14
CA TYR A 30 -7.28 11.73 -22.46
C TYR A 30 -7.44 12.69 -21.27
N LEU A 31 -7.19 12.22 -20.04
CA LEU A 31 -7.33 13.01 -18.83
C LEU A 31 -5.97 13.50 -18.33
N PRO A 32 -5.70 14.82 -18.36
CA PRO A 32 -4.44 15.35 -17.85
C PRO A 32 -4.30 15.08 -16.35
N GLY A 33 -3.15 14.52 -15.96
CA GLY A 33 -2.85 14.16 -14.57
C GLY A 33 -3.38 12.81 -14.11
N ALA A 34 -4.12 12.07 -14.95
CA ALA A 34 -4.50 10.70 -14.63
C ALA A 34 -3.29 9.75 -14.72
N PRO A 35 -3.02 8.92 -13.70
CA PRO A 35 -1.90 8.01 -13.72
C PRO A 35 -2.15 6.86 -14.71
N ALA A 36 -1.18 6.59 -15.59
CA ALA A 36 -1.20 5.44 -16.50
C ALA A 36 -1.04 4.08 -15.79
N THR A 37 -0.69 4.10 -14.50
CA THR A 37 -0.45 2.90 -13.71
C THR A 37 -1.40 2.84 -12.53
N ASN A 38 -1.92 1.64 -12.26
CA ASN A 38 -2.71 1.35 -11.07
C ASN A 38 -1.85 1.21 -9.81
N ASN A 39 -0.52 1.36 -9.92
CA ASN A 39 0.44 1.08 -8.87
C ASN A 39 0.17 1.86 -7.55
N PRO A 40 -0.23 3.14 -7.56
CA PRO A 40 -0.59 3.85 -6.32
C PRO A 40 -1.77 3.19 -5.59
N ILE A 41 -2.78 2.75 -6.35
CA ILE A 41 -4.00 2.12 -5.83
C ILE A 41 -3.68 0.71 -5.33
N GLU A 42 -2.96 -0.09 -6.12
CA GLU A 42 -2.50 -1.43 -5.73
C GLU A 42 -1.59 -1.38 -4.50
N SER A 43 -0.68 -0.41 -4.42
CA SER A 43 0.17 -0.20 -3.25
C SER A 43 -0.67 0.14 -2.01
N TYR A 44 -1.67 1.00 -2.16
CA TYR A 44 -2.58 1.36 -1.06
C TYR A 44 -3.31 0.13 -0.54
N TYR A 45 -3.96 -0.64 -1.41
CA TYR A 45 -4.71 -1.82 -1.02
C TYR A 45 -3.80 -2.95 -0.52
N SER A 46 -2.65 -3.17 -1.15
CA SER A 46 -1.68 -4.17 -0.68
C SER A 46 -1.11 -3.84 0.70
N LYS A 47 -1.03 -2.56 1.07
CA LYS A 47 -0.60 -2.13 2.41
C LYS A 47 -1.77 -2.18 3.39
N SER A 48 -2.97 -1.71 3.02
CA SER A 48 -4.12 -1.63 3.93
C SER A 48 -4.83 -2.97 4.17
N LEU A 49 -4.82 -3.88 3.19
CA LEU A 49 -5.50 -5.17 3.28
C LEU A 49 -4.72 -6.24 4.05
N LYS A 50 -3.44 -6.00 4.35
CA LYS A 50 -2.64 -6.94 5.15
C LYS A 50 -3.31 -7.21 6.49
N THR A 51 -3.44 -8.50 6.81
CA THR A 51 -4.12 -9.00 8.02
C THR A 51 -3.63 -8.32 9.30
N ASP A 52 -2.34 -8.00 9.38
CA ASP A 52 -1.75 -7.35 10.55
C ASP A 52 -2.19 -5.90 10.73
N ASN A 53 -2.42 -5.17 9.64
CA ASN A 53 -2.98 -3.82 9.70
C ASN A 53 -4.47 -3.87 10.07
N LYS A 54 -5.23 -4.84 9.55
CA LYS A 54 -6.63 -5.05 9.98
C LYS A 54 -6.75 -5.40 11.46
N LYS A 55 -5.81 -6.18 12.01
CA LYS A 55 -5.76 -6.52 13.45
C LYS A 55 -5.62 -5.27 14.33
N GLN A 56 -4.89 -4.25 13.87
CA GLN A 56 -4.70 -2.98 14.60
C GLN A 56 -6.00 -2.16 14.72
N PHE A 57 -6.99 -2.39 13.86
CA PHE A 57 -8.27 -1.67 13.85
C PHE A 57 -9.43 -2.45 14.49
N ARG A 58 -9.17 -3.59 15.14
CA ARG A 58 -10.23 -4.45 15.73
C ARG A 58 -10.85 -3.88 17.01
N THR A 59 -10.21 -2.90 17.63
CA THR A 59 -10.65 -2.28 18.88
C THR A 59 -10.60 -0.78 18.76
N ASP A 60 -11.50 -0.08 19.46
CA ASP A 60 -11.54 1.39 19.47
C ASP A 60 -10.20 2.00 19.90
N LYS A 61 -9.56 1.38 20.88
CA LYS A 61 -8.20 1.76 21.34
C LYS A 61 -7.15 1.58 20.24
N GLY A 62 -7.26 0.53 19.43
CA GLY A 62 -6.37 0.30 18.29
C GLY A 62 -6.53 1.37 17.21
N ILE A 63 -7.77 1.75 16.91
CA ILE A 63 -8.10 2.85 15.99
C ILE A 63 -7.53 4.18 16.50
N GLU A 64 -7.77 4.51 17.77
CA GLU A 64 -7.28 5.75 18.39
C GLU A 64 -5.75 5.83 18.36
N ASN A 65 -5.07 4.74 18.70
CA ASN A 65 -3.60 4.67 18.64
C ASN A 65 -3.07 4.89 17.22
N GLN A 66 -3.73 4.34 16.21
CA GLN A 66 -3.29 4.51 14.82
C GLN A 66 -3.51 5.94 14.32
N ILE A 67 -4.59 6.60 14.73
CA ILE A 67 -4.82 8.02 14.45
C ILE A 67 -3.69 8.86 15.07
N LYS A 68 -3.37 8.64 16.35
CA LYS A 68 -2.26 9.32 17.05
C LYS A 68 -0.92 9.07 16.34
N LEU A 69 -0.58 7.82 16.03
CA LEU A 69 0.65 7.48 15.31
C LEU A 69 0.74 8.14 13.92
N THR A 70 -0.38 8.20 13.20
CA THR A 70 -0.44 8.83 11.88
C THR A 70 -0.22 10.35 11.98
N GLN A 71 -0.82 11.01 12.97
CA GLN A 71 -0.57 12.42 13.25
C GLN A 71 0.90 12.65 13.62
N MET A 72 1.47 11.83 14.50
CA MET A 72 2.89 11.91 14.89
C MET A 72 3.84 11.75 13.69
N ARG A 73 3.52 10.86 12.74
CA ARG A 73 4.28 10.72 11.48
C ARG A 73 4.18 11.95 10.61
N ARG A 74 2.98 12.52 10.42
CA ARG A 74 2.77 13.73 9.61
C ARG A 74 3.53 14.93 10.17
N LEU A 75 3.59 15.05 11.49
CA LEU A 75 4.31 16.12 12.19
C LEU A 75 5.82 15.83 12.35
N ASN A 76 6.35 14.75 11.74
CA ASN A 76 7.75 14.32 11.88
C ASN A 76 8.24 14.18 13.34
N LEU A 77 7.32 13.86 14.27
CA LEU A 77 7.64 13.68 15.68
C LEU A 77 8.35 12.35 15.96
N LEU A 78 8.13 11.34 15.10
CA LEU A 78 8.85 10.06 15.17
C LEU A 78 10.23 10.20 14.55
N LYS A 79 11.17 10.75 15.32
CA LYS A 79 12.58 10.83 14.92
C LYS A 79 13.24 9.45 14.98
N LYS A 80 14.26 9.25 14.13
CA LYS A 80 15.11 8.06 14.26
C LYS A 80 15.74 8.03 15.65
N PRO A 81 15.75 6.88 16.34
CA PRO A 81 16.42 6.76 17.62
C PRO A 81 17.91 7.10 17.45
N GLN A 82 18.41 8.03 18.25
CA GLN A 82 19.82 8.45 18.21
C GLN A 82 20.77 7.43 18.79
N LYS A 83 20.26 6.60 19.72
CA LYS A 83 21.03 5.55 20.38
C LYS A 83 20.42 4.20 20.03
N SER A 84 21.28 3.22 19.77
CA SER A 84 20.83 1.84 19.62
C SER A 84 20.36 1.28 20.96
N PHE A 85 19.54 0.23 20.91
CA PHE A 85 19.10 -0.47 22.11
C PHE A 85 20.29 -1.00 22.92
N LEU A 86 21.33 -1.49 22.24
CA LEU A 86 22.57 -1.96 22.87
C LEU A 86 23.29 -0.84 23.64
N GLU A 87 23.35 0.37 23.09
CA GLU A 87 23.95 1.53 23.76
C GLU A 87 23.17 1.97 24.99
N LEU A 88 21.84 1.84 24.96
CA LEU A 88 21.01 2.08 26.15
C LEU A 88 21.25 1.00 27.21
N PHE A 89 21.40 -0.26 26.82
CA PHE A 89 21.75 -1.35 27.75
C PHE A 89 23.13 -1.17 28.40
N ARG A 90 24.08 -0.59 27.67
CA ARG A 90 25.40 -0.23 28.22
C ARG A 90 25.34 0.83 29.33
N LEU A 91 24.26 1.61 29.43
CA LEU A 91 24.07 2.53 30.57
C LEU A 91 23.75 1.78 31.87
N PHE A 92 23.21 0.57 31.78
CA PHE A 92 22.85 -0.27 32.92
C PHE A 92 23.93 -1.30 33.27
N THR A 93 24.96 -1.47 32.44
CA THR A 93 26.13 -2.28 32.79
C THR A 93 27.07 -1.47 33.70
N PRO A 94 27.28 -1.90 34.97
CA PRO A 94 28.02 -1.11 35.95
C PRO A 94 29.54 -1.04 35.67
N PHE A 95 30.07 -1.86 34.77
CA PHE A 95 31.49 -1.91 34.45
C PHE A 95 31.71 -1.56 32.98
N LYS A 96 32.33 -0.40 32.74
CA LYS A 96 32.96 -0.08 31.46
C LYS A 96 34.22 -0.96 31.37
N LEU A 97 34.24 -1.89 30.42
CA LEU A 97 35.48 -2.52 29.94
C LEU A 97 36.27 -1.52 29.09
#